data_AF-A0A940PA62-F1
#
_entry.id   AF-A0A940PA62-F1
#
_cell.length_a   1.000
_cell.length_b   1.000
_cell.length_c   1.000
_cell.angle_alpha   90.00
_cell.angle_beta   90.00
_cell.angle_gamma   90.00
#
_symmetry.space_group_name_H-M   'P 1'
#
loop_
_entity.id
_entity.type
_entity.pdbx_description
1 polymer ?
#
loop_
_entity_poly.entity_id
_entity_poly.type
_entity_poly.pdbx_seq_one_letter_code
_entity_poly.pdbx_strand_id
1 'polypeptide(L)'
;MIIDIALLKKMSVSIGEAANITGVPIRKLRYWEDKHIIQSVDEGLNKTRKFDYYEIKKIILIKELLDEGYTLEKAAEKVAIRIKNLQEAFDKMEQSQKEEPSSD
;
A
#
# COMPACT_ATOMS: atom_id res chain seq x y z
N MET A 1 -17.74 -4.85 -10.72
CA MET A 1 -17.01 -5.93 -10.03
C MET A 1 -16.95 -5.55 -8.57
N ILE A 2 -17.62 -6.29 -7.68
CA ILE A 2 -17.53 -6.03 -6.24
C ILE A 2 -16.17 -6.56 -5.81
N ILE A 3 -15.23 -5.66 -5.52
CA ILE A 3 -13.94 -6.03 -4.94
C ILE A 3 -14.20 -6.39 -3.48
N ASP A 4 -13.95 -7.64 -3.11
CA ASP A 4 -14.04 -8.09 -1.72
C ASP A 4 -12.86 -7.53 -0.91
N ILE A 5 -13.09 -6.40 -0.26
CA ILE A 5 -12.10 -5.71 0.58
C ILE A 5 -11.64 -6.59 1.76
N ALA A 6 -12.51 -7.46 2.29
CA ALA A 6 -12.16 -8.35 3.39
C ALA A 6 -11.21 -9.47 2.93
N LEU A 7 -11.41 -9.97 1.71
CA LEU A 7 -10.48 -10.89 1.06
C LEU A 7 -9.14 -10.22 0.76
N LEU A 8 -9.15 -8.99 0.23
CA LEU A 8 -7.92 -8.21 -0.03
C LEU A 8 -7.09 -7.98 1.23
N LYS A 9 -7.73 -7.68 2.37
CA LYS A 9 -7.03 -7.51 3.66
C LYS A 9 -6.36 -8.80 4.17
N LYS A 10 -6.85 -9.97 3.74
CA LYS A 10 -6.30 -11.28 4.12
C LYS A 10 -5.30 -11.81 3.10
N MET A 11 -5.19 -11.17 1.93
CA MET A 11 -4.27 -11.60 0.89
C MET A 11 -2.90 -10.95 1.11
N SER A 12 -1.94 -11.79 1.45
CA SER A 12 -0.53 -11.48 1.44
C SER A 12 0.08 -12.27 0.28
N VAL A 13 0.87 -11.60 -0.57
CA VAL A 13 1.45 -12.21 -1.77
C VAL A 13 2.98 -12.18 -1.70
N SER A 14 3.64 -13.21 -2.20
CA SER A 14 5.09 -13.25 -2.30
C SER A 14 5.63 -12.16 -3.25
N ILE A 15 6.93 -11.89 -3.19
CA ILE A 15 7.56 -10.91 -4.11
C ILE A 15 7.43 -11.31 -5.59
N GLY A 16 7.36 -12.61 -5.89
CA GLY A 16 7.17 -13.09 -7.26
C GLY A 16 5.76 -12.79 -7.78
N GLU A 17 4.75 -13.02 -6.95
CA GLU A 17 3.36 -12.66 -7.26
C GLU A 17 3.19 -11.15 -7.32
N ALA A 18 3.80 -10.38 -6.42
CA ALA A 18 3.81 -8.93 -6.45
C ALA A 18 4.39 -8.40 -7.78
N ALA A 19 5.50 -8.97 -8.25
CA ALA A 19 6.09 -8.61 -9.54
C ALA A 19 5.15 -8.93 -10.71
N ASN A 20 4.47 -10.07 -10.67
CA ASN A 20 3.50 -10.46 -11.70
C ASN A 20 2.29 -9.51 -11.72
N ILE A 21 1.70 -9.23 -10.56
CA ILE A 21 0.51 -8.37 -10.41
C ILE A 21 0.81 -6.93 -10.85
N THR A 22 1.96 -6.40 -10.44
CA THR A 22 2.28 -4.97 -10.62
C THR A 22 3.06 -4.66 -11.89
N GLY A 23 3.65 -5.68 -12.52
CA GLY A 23 4.56 -5.52 -13.66
C GLY A 23 5.92 -4.90 -13.28
N VAL A 24 6.20 -4.69 -12.00
CA VAL A 24 7.51 -4.19 -11.53
C VAL A 24 8.47 -5.37 -11.37
N PRO A 25 9.68 -5.33 -11.97
CA PRO A 25 10.66 -6.40 -11.82
C PRO A 25 11.02 -6.68 -10.35
N ILE A 26 11.13 -7.96 -9.97
CA ILE A 26 11.49 -8.42 -8.61
C ILE A 26 12.69 -7.66 -8.04
N ARG A 27 13.74 -7.47 -8.86
CA ARG A 27 14.94 -6.71 -8.48
C ARG A 27 14.66 -5.25 -8.07
N LYS A 28 13.70 -4.57 -8.72
CA LYS A 28 13.27 -3.23 -8.31
C LYS A 28 12.47 -3.30 -7.01
N LEU A 29 11.59 -4.28 -6.85
CA LEU A 29 10.84 -4.47 -5.60
C LEU A 29 11.76 -4.72 -4.41
N ARG A 30 12.79 -5.57 -4.55
CA ARG A 30 13.81 -5.76 -3.51
C ARG A 30 14.51 -4.45 -3.17
N TYR A 31 14.93 -3.71 -4.19
CA TYR A 31 15.56 -2.40 -3.99
C TYR A 31 14.64 -1.40 -3.28
N TRP A 32 13.34 -1.38 -3.61
CA TRP A 32 12.36 -0.53 -2.93
C TRP A 32 12.14 -0.96 -1.47
N GLU A 33 12.14 -2.27 -1.20
CA GLU A 33 12.08 -2.84 0.14
C GLU A 33 13.33 -2.46 0.96
N ASP A 34 14.53 -2.61 0.41
CA ASP A 34 15.81 -2.22 1.05
C ASP A 34 15.84 -0.72 1.37
N LYS A 35 15.22 0.11 0.52
CA LYS A 35 15.05 1.55 0.73
C LYS A 35 13.91 1.92 1.68
N HIS A 36 13.23 0.92 2.27
CA HIS A 36 12.09 1.10 3.17
C HIS A 36 10.91 1.86 2.52
N ILE A 37 10.86 1.89 1.19
CA ILE A 37 9.78 2.51 0.42
C ILE A 37 8.53 1.61 0.48
N ILE A 38 8.75 0.30 0.41
CA ILE A 38 7.75 -0.74 0.63
C ILE A 38 8.23 -1.68 1.72
N GLN A 39 7.32 -2.39 2.37
CA GLN A 39 7.66 -3.31 3.46
C GLN A 39 6.94 -4.63 3.29
N SER A 40 7.64 -5.74 3.52
CA SER A 40 6.97 -7.04 3.64
C SER A 40 6.49 -7.25 5.07
N VAL A 41 5.37 -7.98 5.21
CA VAL A 41 4.86 -8.46 6.48
C VAL A 41 5.47 -9.83 6.75
N ASP A 42 6.08 -9.99 7.91
CA ASP A 42 6.58 -11.28 8.38
C ASP A 42 5.44 -12.05 9.07
N GLU A 43 5.07 -13.22 8.52
CA GLU A 43 4.05 -14.09 9.10
C GLU A 43 4.61 -15.05 10.18
N GLY A 44 5.87 -14.87 10.61
CA GLY A 44 6.53 -15.60 11.68
C GLY A 44 7.70 -16.48 11.23
N LEU A 45 8.39 -17.10 12.21
CA LEU A 45 9.59 -17.92 12.00
C LEU A 45 9.40 -18.96 10.90
N ASN A 46 10.20 -18.83 9.83
CA ASN A 46 10.26 -19.68 8.63
C ASN A 46 9.19 -19.47 7.55
N LYS A 47 8.43 -18.36 7.57
CA LYS A 47 7.52 -18.05 6.46
C LYS A 47 8.14 -17.04 5.49
N THR A 48 7.90 -17.27 4.20
CA THR A 48 8.31 -16.39 3.11
C THR A 48 7.72 -14.99 3.34
N ARG A 49 8.56 -13.95 3.20
CA ARG A 49 8.13 -12.54 3.21
C ARG A 49 7.00 -12.31 2.20
N LYS A 50 5.94 -11.61 2.63
CA LYS A 50 4.80 -11.29 1.77
C LYS A 50 4.44 -9.81 1.84
N PHE A 51 3.84 -9.30 0.77
CA PHE A 51 3.30 -7.95 0.67
C PHE A 51 1.79 -8.03 0.81
N ASP A 52 1.25 -7.23 1.73
CA ASP A 52 -0.20 -7.11 1.87
C ASP A 52 -0.79 -6.21 0.77
N TYR A 53 -2.11 -6.08 0.76
CA TYR A 53 -2.81 -5.22 -0.18
C TYR A 53 -2.34 -3.76 -0.15
N TYR A 54 -2.00 -3.23 1.03
CA TYR A 54 -1.57 -1.84 1.17
C TYR A 54 -0.23 -1.61 0.47
N GLU A 55 0.70 -2.53 0.61
CA GLU A 55 2.00 -2.47 -0.02
C GLU A 55 1.92 -2.72 -1.53
N ILE A 56 1.04 -3.61 -1.98
CA ILE A 56 0.73 -3.75 -3.42
C ILE A 56 0.19 -2.45 -4.00
N LYS A 57 -0.74 -1.78 -3.31
CA LYS A 57 -1.27 -0.48 -3.75
C LYS A 57 -0.18 0.58 -3.84
N LYS A 58 0.74 0.63 -2.86
CA LYS A 58 1.91 1.54 -2.91
C LYS A 58 2.78 1.27 -4.13
N ILE A 59 3.08 0.01 -4.43
CA ILE A 59 3.89 -0.37 -5.60
C ILE A 59 3.26 0.15 -6.90
N ILE A 60 1.95 -0.03 -7.08
CA ILE A 60 1.21 0.41 -8.28
C ILE A 60 1.30 1.93 -8.43
N LEU A 61 1.01 2.69 -7.36
CA LEU A 61 1.05 4.16 -7.40
C LEU A 61 2.45 4.71 -7.65
N ILE A 62 3.49 4.07 -7.10
CA ILE A 62 4.88 4.45 -7.38
C ILE A 62 5.21 4.17 -8.84
N LYS A 63 4.82 3.01 -9.37
CA LYS A 63 5.04 2.66 -10.78
C LYS A 63 4.40 3.67 -11.73
N GLU A 64 3.16 4.09 -11.49
CA GLU A 64 2.48 5.12 -12.29
C GLU A 64 3.29 6.41 -12.36
N LEU A 65 3.80 6.89 -11.22
CA LEU A 65 4.64 8.10 -11.18
C LEU A 65 6.00 7.89 -11.88
N LEU A 66 6.59 6.71 -11.79
CA LEU A 66 7.81 6.40 -12.54
C LEU A 66 7.55 6.41 -14.05
N ASP A 67 6.40 5.87 -14.48
CA ASP A 67 5.98 5.86 -15.89
C ASP A 67 5.70 7.30 -16.40
N GLU A 68 5.28 8.21 -15.53
CA GLU A 68 5.16 9.66 -15.79
C GLU A 68 6.51 10.42 -15.80
N GLY A 69 7.62 9.75 -15.49
CA GLY A 69 8.97 10.32 -15.53
C GLY A 69 9.49 10.89 -14.21
N TYR A 70 8.81 10.66 -13.08
CA TYR A 70 9.35 11.01 -11.77
C TYR A 70 10.52 10.09 -11.37
N THR A 71 11.40 10.58 -10.51
CA THR A 71 12.39 9.73 -9.82
C THR A 71 11.71 8.86 -8.77
N LEU A 72 12.36 7.77 -8.36
CA LEU A 72 11.85 6.89 -7.31
C LEU A 72 11.63 7.65 -5.99
N GLU A 73 12.57 8.50 -5.61
CA GLU A 73 12.48 9.31 -4.39
C GLU A 73 11.25 10.22 -4.44
N LYS A 74 11.03 10.89 -5.58
CA LYS A 74 9.88 11.81 -5.71
C LYS A 74 8.55 11.06 -5.79
N ALA A 75 8.53 9.90 -6.43
CA ALA A 75 7.36 9.03 -6.48
C ALA A 75 6.99 8.53 -5.07
N ALA A 76 7.96 8.02 -4.31
CA ALA A 76 7.76 7.53 -2.95
C ALA A 76 7.25 8.64 -2.02
N GLU A 77 7.83 9.84 -2.09
CA GLU A 77 7.39 11.01 -1.32
C GLU A 77 5.92 11.37 -1.63
N LYS A 78 5.56 11.48 -2.92
CA LYS A 78 4.19 11.82 -3.34
C LYS A 78 3.17 10.78 -2.87
N VAL A 79 3.50 9.49 -2.96
CA VAL A 79 2.62 8.41 -2.50
C VAL A 79 2.46 8.45 -0.99
N ALA A 80 3.54 8.68 -0.23
CA ALA A 80 3.47 8.82 1.22
C ALA A 80 2.57 9.99 1.65
N ILE A 81 2.70 11.15 1.01
CA ILE A 81 1.82 12.31 1.26
C ILE A 81 0.36 11.96 0.95
N ARG A 82 0.09 11.31 -0.18
CA ARG A 82 -1.29 10.92 -0.57
C ARG A 82 -1.92 9.99 0.46
N ILE A 83 -1.17 9.03 0.96
CA ILE A 83 -1.63 8.09 2.00
C ILE A 83 -1.90 8.83 3.31
N LYS A 84 -0.98 9.71 3.74
CA LYS A 84 -1.16 10.52 4.95
C LYS A 84 -2.44 11.36 4.87
N ASN A 85 -2.67 12.04 3.75
CA ASN A 85 -3.86 12.85 3.55
C ASN A 85 -5.15 12.01 3.58
N LEU A 86 -5.12 10.79 3.04
CA LEU A 86 -6.26 9.86 3.14
C LEU A 86 -6.53 9.47 4.60
N GLN A 87 -5.48 9.14 5.36
CA GLN A 87 -5.62 8.79 6.77
C GLN A 87 -6.25 9.95 7.56
N GLU A 88 -5.72 11.17 7.40
CA GLU A 88 -6.26 12.36 8.06
C GLU A 88 -7.71 12.64 7.68
N ALA A 89 -8.11 12.37 6.43
CA ALA A 89 -9.49 12.51 6.00
C ALA A 89 -10.41 11.46 6.64
N PHE A 90 -9.97 10.20 6.72
CA PHE A 90 -10.73 9.15 7.40
C PHE A 90 -10.88 9.41 8.90
N ASP A 91 -9.81 9.84 9.57
CA ASP A 91 -9.84 10.16 11.00
C ASP A 91 -10.84 11.28 11.30
N LYS A 92 -10.88 12.33 10.46
CA LYS A 92 -11.87 13.41 10.57
C LYS A 92 -13.30 12.91 10.38
N MET A 93 -13.53 12.05 9.39
CA MET A 93 -14.86 11.47 9.15
C MET A 93 -15.34 10.61 10.31
N GLU A 94 -14.46 9.81 10.92
CA GLU A 94 -14.80 8.99 12.08
C GLU A 94 -15.14 9.84 13.32
N GLN A 95 -14.44 10.97 13.50
CA GLN A 95 -14.74 11.94 14.56
C GLN A 95 -16.10 12.60 14.34
N SER A 96 -16.42 13.02 13.11
CA SER A 96 -17.72 13.63 12.80
C SER A 96 -18.90 12.66 12.98
N GLN A 97 -18.72 11.35 12.79
CA GLN A 97 -19.76 10.34 13.05
C GLN A 97 -19.96 10.04 14.54
N LYS A 98 -18.97 10.31 15.39
CA LYS A 98 -19.08 10.15 16.85
C LYS A 98 -19.73 11.36 17.54
N GLU A 99 -19.85 12.48 16.84
CA GLU A 99 -20.41 13.74 17.35
C GLU A 99 -21.87 13.98 16.95
N GLU A 100 -22.54 13.06 16.22
CA GLU A 100 -24.01 13.08 16.10
C GLU A 100 -24.63 12.65 17.45
N PRO A 101 -25.30 13.56 18.19
CA PRO A 101 -25.95 13.21 19.44
C PRO A 101 -27.18 12.36 19.14
N SER A 102 -27.39 11.34 19.98
CA SER A 102 -28.72 10.80 20.29
C SER A 102 -29.71 11.96 20.42
N SER A 103 -30.45 12.25 19.36
CA SER A 103 -31.65 13.07 19.43
C SER A 103 -32.74 12.23 20.09
N ASP A 104 -33.26 12.78 21.20
CA ASP A 104 -34.41 12.32 21.98
C ASP A 104 -35.57 11.74 21.16
#